data_AF-A0A927PG78-F1
#
_entry.id   AF-A0A927PG78-F1
#
_cell.length_a   1.000
_cell.length_b   1.000
_cell.length_c   1.000
_cell.angle_alpha   90.00
_cell.angle_beta   90.00
_cell.angle_gamma   90.00
#
_symmetry.space_group_name_H-M   'P 1'
#
loop_
_entity.id
_entity.type
_entity.pdbx_description
1 polymer ?
#
loop_
_entity_poly.entity_id
_entity_poly.type
_entity_poly.pdbx_seq_one_letter_code
_entity_poly.pdbx_strand_id
1 'polypeptide(L)'
;MFGRMMNNFYYGKSGKGDFRKEDLPKNRFQLFFAMLRVRFMGLCSLNVISALAFVPMGLVLGYAVLSLITSLNVKSACDEILLNAGFVLDGMMDESTLALAAQTLLDAGKIQAEVNIALNLSGALQSMLLITLALLVPCIAITGPVQVGMAYITRNWARDEHAFVWADFKDAVKQNWKQSLPVSVITGLIPLVVYTSWTYYEALAVQNTLFIVPQAIVCMAAILWCLALVYIYPLIVGYEAKLSLILKNAFMIAIARLPQTVLCRLVTVLPAVIALLVGYFTPYAMYAMLILFAYYLIIGNALSRFVFASVSNAAFDKLINVHIEGAKVNRGMSEEDDWDDEEETLEN
;
A
#
# COMPACT_ATOMS: atom_id res chain seq x y z
N MET A 1 -5.69 -45.71 -25.83
CA MET A 1 -5.55 -44.84 -24.64
C MET A 1 -4.13 -44.31 -24.45
N PHE A 2 -3.09 -45.15 -24.60
CA PHE A 2 -1.68 -44.75 -24.41
C PHE A 2 -1.18 -43.67 -25.40
N GLY A 3 -1.57 -43.73 -26.68
CA GLY A 3 -1.15 -42.74 -27.68
C GLY A 3 -1.62 -41.32 -27.35
N ARG A 4 -2.84 -41.15 -26.82
CA ARG A 4 -3.39 -39.84 -26.43
C ARG A 4 -2.69 -39.27 -25.19
N MET A 5 -2.25 -40.15 -24.29
CA MET A 5 -1.48 -39.77 -23.10
C MET A 5 -0.04 -39.35 -23.48
N MET A 6 0.60 -40.08 -24.39
CA MET A 6 1.96 -39.79 -24.86
C MET A 6 2.02 -38.55 -25.74
N ASN A 7 0.97 -38.30 -26.54
CA ASN A 7 0.84 -37.07 -27.33
C ASN A 7 0.70 -35.83 -26.42
N ASN A 8 -0.07 -35.95 -25.32
CA ASN A 8 -0.18 -34.88 -24.31
C ASN A 8 1.10 -34.67 -23.50
N PHE A 9 1.96 -35.70 -23.38
CA PHE A 9 3.26 -35.60 -22.72
C PHE A 9 4.31 -34.92 -23.61
N TYR A 10 4.31 -35.25 -24.91
CA TYR A 10 5.28 -34.68 -25.87
C TYR A 10 4.90 -33.30 -26.40
N TYR A 11 3.61 -33.02 -26.64
CA TYR A 11 3.15 -31.74 -27.21
C TYR A 11 2.52 -30.80 -26.16
N GLY A 12 2.45 -31.21 -24.89
CA GLY A 12 1.51 -30.62 -23.93
C GLY A 12 0.07 -30.92 -24.35
N LYS A 13 -0.94 -30.53 -23.56
CA LYS A 13 -2.32 -30.51 -24.08
C LYS A 13 -2.31 -29.66 -25.35
N SER A 14 -2.53 -30.29 -26.51
CA SER A 14 -2.87 -29.61 -27.77
C SER A 14 -4.23 -28.96 -27.56
N GLY A 15 -4.14 -27.77 -27.02
CA GLY A 15 -5.12 -27.04 -26.25
C GLY A 15 -4.39 -25.82 -25.69
N LYS A 16 -3.51 -25.22 -26.51
CA LYS A 16 -3.53 -23.75 -26.57
C LYS A 16 -5.00 -23.44 -26.74
N GLY A 17 -5.63 -22.74 -25.81
CA GLY A 17 -6.97 -22.25 -26.08
C GLY A 17 -6.91 -21.61 -27.45
N ASP A 18 -7.68 -22.12 -28.40
CA ASP A 18 -7.92 -21.41 -29.65
C ASP A 18 -8.57 -20.11 -29.19
N PHE A 19 -7.76 -19.09 -28.93
CA PHE A 19 -8.25 -17.75 -28.68
C PHE A 19 -8.84 -17.30 -30.00
N ARG A 20 -10.11 -17.61 -30.18
CA ARG A 20 -10.90 -17.03 -31.24
C ARG A 20 -11.05 -15.56 -30.90
N LYS A 21 -11.21 -14.68 -31.91
CA LYS A 21 -11.42 -13.24 -31.67
C LYS A 21 -12.60 -12.99 -30.70
N GLU A 22 -13.56 -13.91 -30.64
CA GLU A 22 -14.68 -13.92 -29.68
C GLU A 22 -14.32 -14.11 -28.20
N ASP A 23 -13.16 -14.71 -27.89
CA ASP A 23 -12.67 -14.90 -26.53
C ASP A 23 -11.86 -13.70 -26.01
N LEU A 24 -11.62 -12.69 -26.85
CA LEU A 24 -10.96 -11.46 -26.43
C LEU A 24 -11.84 -10.70 -25.42
N PRO A 25 -11.24 -10.12 -24.36
CA PRO A 25 -11.99 -9.42 -23.34
C PRO A 25 -12.63 -8.16 -23.93
N LYS A 26 -13.95 -8.04 -23.76
CA LYS A 26 -14.73 -6.91 -24.31
C LYS A 26 -14.66 -5.66 -23.44
N ASN A 27 -14.32 -5.82 -22.16
CA ASN A 27 -14.21 -4.70 -21.23
C ASN A 27 -12.93 -4.78 -20.38
N ARG A 28 -12.55 -3.63 -19.81
CA ARG A 28 -11.32 -3.49 -19.01
C ARG A 28 -11.31 -4.34 -17.74
N PHE A 29 -12.48 -4.69 -17.21
CA PHE A 29 -12.61 -5.53 -16.03
C PHE A 29 -12.32 -7.00 -16.35
N GLN A 30 -12.88 -7.51 -17.46
CA GLN A 30 -12.57 -8.83 -18.01
C GLN A 30 -11.09 -8.91 -18.39
N LEU A 31 -10.53 -7.87 -19.02
CA LEU A 31 -9.10 -7.80 -19.33
C LEU A 31 -8.26 -7.91 -18.05
N PHE A 32 -8.60 -7.19 -16.99
CA PHE A 32 -7.88 -7.27 -15.72
C PHE A 32 -7.85 -8.69 -15.16
N PHE A 33 -9.00 -9.38 -15.08
CA PHE A 33 -9.06 -10.74 -14.54
C PHE A 33 -8.43 -11.79 -15.47
N ALA A 34 -8.57 -11.63 -16.78
CA ALA A 34 -7.91 -12.48 -17.77
C ALA A 34 -6.39 -12.39 -17.60
N MET A 35 -5.84 -11.17 -17.59
CA MET A 35 -4.41 -10.94 -17.42
C MET A 35 -3.90 -11.34 -16.03
N LEU A 36 -4.67 -11.11 -14.98
CA LEU A 36 -4.33 -11.55 -13.62
C LEU A 36 -4.18 -13.08 -13.56
N ARG A 37 -5.08 -13.82 -14.20
CA ARG A 37 -5.04 -15.30 -14.23
C ARG A 37 -3.86 -15.82 -15.05
N VAL A 38 -3.63 -15.24 -16.24
CA VAL A 38 -2.54 -15.65 -17.13
C VAL A 38 -1.17 -15.33 -16.52
N ARG A 39 -1.02 -14.15 -15.90
CA ARG A 39 0.26 -13.65 -15.38
C ARG A 39 0.42 -13.87 -13.87
N PHE A 40 -0.45 -14.65 -13.23
CA PHE A 40 -0.43 -14.86 -11.77
C PHE A 40 0.95 -15.30 -11.27
N MET A 41 1.54 -16.33 -11.89
CA MET A 41 2.88 -16.81 -11.52
C MET A 41 3.98 -15.80 -11.86
N GLY A 42 3.80 -15.03 -12.93
CA GLY A 42 4.68 -13.92 -13.29
C GLY A 42 4.67 -12.83 -12.21
N LEU A 43 3.51 -12.50 -11.65
CA LEU A 43 3.37 -11.52 -10.57
C LEU A 43 4.09 -11.98 -9.30
N CYS A 44 3.98 -13.27 -8.93
CA CYS A 44 4.75 -13.81 -7.81
C CYS A 44 6.27 -13.70 -8.07
N SER A 45 6.73 -14.07 -9.27
CA SER A 45 8.15 -13.94 -9.64
C SER A 45 8.63 -12.49 -9.61
N LEU A 46 7.82 -11.55 -10.12
CA LEU A 46 8.10 -10.12 -10.08
C LEU A 46 8.19 -9.63 -8.63
N ASN A 47 7.28 -10.10 -7.78
CA ASN A 47 7.26 -9.75 -6.36
C ASN A 47 8.56 -10.20 -5.68
N VAL A 48 9.01 -11.44 -5.89
CA VAL A 48 10.26 -11.97 -5.31
C VAL A 48 11.48 -11.15 -5.72
N ILE A 49 11.59 -10.77 -7.00
CA ILE A 49 12.69 -9.92 -7.48
C ILE A 49 12.68 -8.54 -6.78
N SER A 50 11.50 -7.97 -6.60
CA SER A 50 11.34 -6.67 -5.94
C SER A 50 11.42 -6.73 -4.41
N ALA A 51 11.13 -7.89 -3.80
CA ALA A 51 10.93 -8.05 -2.36
C ALA A 51 12.17 -7.66 -1.55
N LEU A 52 13.37 -7.93 -2.06
CA LEU A 52 14.64 -7.59 -1.41
C LEU A 52 14.73 -6.09 -1.04
N ALA A 53 14.19 -5.21 -1.88
CA ALA A 53 14.19 -3.77 -1.63
C ALA A 53 13.18 -3.35 -0.54
N PHE A 54 12.14 -4.16 -0.30
CA PHE A 54 11.13 -3.91 0.72
C PHE A 54 11.48 -4.56 2.07
N VAL A 55 12.48 -5.45 2.15
CA VAL A 55 12.89 -6.11 3.41
C VAL A 55 13.26 -5.09 4.50
N PRO A 56 14.12 -4.07 4.27
CA PRO A 56 14.45 -3.10 5.30
C PRO A 56 13.23 -2.37 5.85
N MET A 57 12.28 -2.01 4.96
CA MET A 57 11.02 -1.39 5.35
C MET A 57 10.18 -2.33 6.22
N GLY A 58 10.07 -3.61 5.83
CA GLY A 58 9.35 -4.63 6.59
C GLY A 58 9.93 -4.86 7.98
N LEU A 59 11.26 -4.85 8.13
CA LEU A 59 11.92 -5.00 9.43
C LEU A 59 11.64 -3.81 10.36
N VAL A 60 11.72 -2.58 9.85
CA VAL A 60 11.41 -1.36 10.62
C VAL A 60 9.95 -1.37 11.09
N LEU A 61 9.01 -1.70 10.20
CA LEU A 61 7.59 -1.81 10.55
C LEU A 61 7.33 -2.94 11.53
N GLY A 62 7.95 -4.11 11.35
CA GLY A 62 7.82 -5.24 12.26
C GLY A 62 8.32 -4.93 13.67
N TYR A 63 9.49 -4.28 13.78
CA TYR A 63 10.02 -3.81 15.06
C TYR A 63 9.10 -2.79 15.73
N ALA A 64 8.55 -1.84 14.97
CA ALA A 64 7.62 -0.84 15.49
C ALA A 64 6.32 -1.46 16.02
N VAL A 65 5.74 -2.43 15.29
CA VAL A 65 4.53 -3.14 15.72
C VAL A 65 4.80 -3.97 16.97
N LEU A 66 5.91 -4.71 17.03
CA LEU A 66 6.27 -5.50 18.21
C LEU A 66 6.49 -4.62 19.45
N SER A 67 7.14 -3.48 19.26
CA SER A 67 7.35 -2.47 20.30
C SER A 67 6.02 -1.92 20.81
N LEU A 68 5.08 -1.60 19.91
CA LEU A 68 3.75 -1.13 20.26
C LEU A 68 2.96 -2.16 21.07
N ILE A 69 2.96 -3.42 20.64
CA ILE A 69 2.30 -4.53 21.37
C ILE A 69 2.88 -4.65 22.79
N THR A 70 4.21 -4.57 22.92
CA THR A 70 4.88 -4.63 24.23
C THR A 70 4.45 -3.47 25.12
N SER A 71 4.40 -2.24 24.59
CA SER A 71 3.92 -1.06 25.31
C SER A 71 2.46 -1.17 25.76
N LEU A 72 1.58 -1.78 24.94
CA LEU A 72 0.18 -2.01 25.30
C LEU A 72 0.03 -3.08 26.39
N ASN A 73 0.83 -4.14 26.34
CA ASN A 73 0.82 -5.20 27.37
C ASN A 73 1.32 -4.67 28.73
N VAL A 74 2.34 -3.81 28.74
CA VAL A 74 2.82 -3.15 29.97
C VAL A 74 1.72 -2.30 30.60
N LYS A 75 0.96 -1.54 29.79
CA LYS A 75 -0.18 -0.76 30.30
C LYS A 75 -1.23 -1.66 30.96
N SER A 76 -1.61 -2.75 30.28
CA SER A 76 -2.59 -3.70 30.82
C SER A 76 -2.13 -4.34 32.13
N ALA A 77 -0.83 -4.65 32.27
CA ALA A 77 -0.26 -5.21 33.49
C ALA A 77 -0.23 -4.18 34.63
N CYS A 78 0.06 -2.91 34.32
CA CYS A 78 -0.01 -1.82 35.31
C CYS A 78 -1.44 -1.65 35.84
N ASP A 79 -2.44 -1.60 34.95
CA ASP A 79 -3.85 -1.43 35.32
C ASP A 79 -4.33 -2.57 36.24
N GLU A 80 -3.89 -3.81 36.01
CA GLU A 80 -4.22 -4.97 36.86
C GLU A 80 -3.56 -4.91 38.25
N ILE A 81 -2.28 -4.49 38.33
CA ILE A 81 -1.57 -4.32 39.61
C ILE A 81 -2.25 -3.23 40.45
N LEU A 82 -2.66 -2.13 39.82
CA LEU A 82 -3.35 -1.02 40.48
C LEU A 82 -4.72 -1.44 41.03
N LEU A 83 -5.48 -2.23 40.26
CA LEU A 83 -6.76 -2.80 40.70
C LEU A 83 -6.58 -3.75 41.90
N ASN A 84 -5.59 -4.66 41.83
CA ASN A 84 -5.29 -5.61 42.90
C ASN A 84 -4.77 -4.92 44.17
N ALA A 85 -3.96 -3.87 44.03
CA ALA A 85 -3.55 -3.03 45.15
C ALA A 85 -4.74 -2.27 45.78
N GLY A 86 -5.72 -1.85 44.97
CA GLY A 86 -7.00 -1.30 45.44
C GLY A 86 -7.78 -2.27 46.32
N PHE A 87 -7.91 -3.53 45.87
CA PHE A 87 -8.65 -4.57 46.59
C PHE A 87 -8.00 -4.98 47.93
N VAL A 88 -6.68 -5.10 47.99
CA VAL A 88 -5.96 -5.47 49.23
C VAL A 88 -6.15 -4.44 50.33
N LEU A 89 -6.25 -3.16 49.99
CA LEU A 89 -6.41 -2.07 50.96
C LEU A 89 -7.84 -1.98 51.53
N ASP A 90 -8.85 -2.27 50.71
CA ASP A 90 -10.26 -2.31 51.13
C ASP A 90 -10.51 -3.39 52.19
N GLY A 91 -9.82 -4.54 52.08
CA GLY A 91 -9.91 -5.64 53.06
C GLY A 91 -9.19 -5.40 54.40
N MET A 92 -8.45 -4.28 54.55
CA MET A 92 -7.64 -3.99 55.75
C MET A 92 -8.21 -2.87 56.64
N MET A 93 -9.36 -2.28 56.28
CA MET A 93 -9.88 -1.08 56.96
C MET A 93 -11.01 -1.39 57.95
N ASP A 94 -10.67 -1.51 59.23
CA ASP A 94 -11.60 -1.33 60.36
C ASP A 94 -11.03 -0.24 61.30
N GLU A 95 -11.37 1.04 61.01
CA GLU A 95 -11.56 2.18 61.96
C GLU A 95 -11.90 3.46 61.16
N SER A 96 -13.15 3.92 61.22
CA SER A 96 -13.87 4.62 60.13
C SER A 96 -13.46 6.07 59.76
N THR A 97 -12.53 6.72 60.47
CA THR A 97 -12.15 8.13 60.20
C THR A 97 -10.68 8.32 59.85
N LEU A 98 -9.76 7.60 60.49
CA LEU A 98 -8.34 7.56 60.10
C LEU A 98 -8.15 6.77 58.81
N ALA A 99 -8.95 5.73 58.62
CA ALA A 99 -8.92 4.91 57.42
C ALA A 99 -9.36 5.71 56.18
N LEU A 100 -10.32 6.63 56.29
CA LEU A 100 -10.74 7.50 55.17
C LEU A 100 -9.63 8.49 54.75
N ALA A 101 -8.91 9.07 55.72
CA ALA A 101 -7.77 9.96 55.46
C ALA A 101 -6.56 9.21 54.88
N ALA A 102 -6.31 7.99 55.35
CA ALA A 102 -5.29 7.12 54.78
C ALA A 102 -5.66 6.70 53.35
N GLN A 103 -6.91 6.31 53.09
CA GLN A 103 -7.41 5.91 51.78
C GLN A 103 -7.30 7.04 50.76
N THR A 104 -7.67 8.27 51.13
CA THR A 104 -7.56 9.45 50.26
C THR A 104 -6.12 9.84 49.91
N LEU A 105 -5.17 9.71 50.84
CA LEU A 105 -3.74 9.92 50.56
C LEU A 105 -3.15 8.83 49.67
N LEU A 106 -3.62 7.58 49.83
CA LEU A 106 -3.18 6.44 49.06
C LEU A 106 -3.76 6.48 47.64
N ASP A 107 -5.02 6.91 47.50
CA ASP A 107 -5.66 7.14 46.21
C ASP A 107 -5.01 8.33 45.48
N ALA A 108 -4.63 9.40 46.18
CA ALA A 108 -3.83 10.48 45.59
C ALA A 108 -2.44 10.00 45.12
N GLY A 109 -1.78 9.12 45.89
CA GLY A 109 -0.52 8.49 45.51
C GLY A 109 -0.63 7.54 44.30
N LYS A 110 -1.71 6.75 44.23
CA LYS A 110 -2.04 5.89 43.08
C LYS A 110 -2.32 6.71 41.84
N ILE A 111 -3.15 7.76 41.95
CA ILE A 111 -3.44 8.68 40.85
C ILE A 111 -2.15 9.33 40.35
N GLN A 112 -1.27 9.77 41.24
CA GLN A 112 0.02 10.35 40.83
C GLN A 112 0.92 9.34 40.12
N ALA A 113 0.94 8.07 40.57
CA ALA A 113 1.69 7.00 39.91
C ALA A 113 1.11 6.65 38.53
N GLU A 114 -0.21 6.52 38.42
CA GLU A 114 -0.93 6.29 37.16
C GLU A 114 -0.69 7.41 36.14
N VAL A 115 -0.79 8.67 36.58
CA VAL A 115 -0.52 9.84 35.75
C VAL A 115 0.93 9.86 35.28
N ASN A 116 1.89 9.56 36.15
CA ASN A 116 3.30 9.50 35.77
C ASN A 116 3.60 8.35 34.79
N ILE A 117 2.98 7.18 34.97
CA ILE A 117 3.12 6.05 34.03
C ILE A 117 2.51 6.40 32.67
N ALA A 118 1.32 6.99 32.65
CA ALA A 118 0.64 7.39 31.42
C ALA A 118 1.41 8.48 30.64
N LEU A 119 1.98 9.47 31.34
CA LEU A 119 2.82 10.51 30.73
C LEU A 119 4.11 9.94 30.14
N ASN A 120 4.80 9.06 30.88
CA ASN A 120 6.01 8.41 30.38
C ASN A 120 5.74 7.48 29.19
N LEU A 121 4.63 6.73 29.23
CA LEU A 121 4.23 5.84 28.14
C LEU A 121 3.85 6.62 26.88
N SER A 122 3.05 7.69 27.01
CA SER A 122 2.64 8.51 25.86
C SER A 122 3.83 9.21 25.20
N GLY A 123 4.75 9.79 25.98
CA GLY A 123 5.99 10.37 25.46
C GLY A 123 6.90 9.35 24.78
N ALA A 124 6.99 8.13 25.35
CA ALA A 124 7.74 7.04 24.74
C ALA A 124 7.13 6.62 23.38
N LEU A 125 5.81 6.46 23.30
CA LEU A 125 5.11 6.10 22.07
C LEU A 125 5.30 7.16 20.97
N GLN A 126 5.19 8.45 21.32
CA GLN A 126 5.44 9.54 20.37
C GLN A 126 6.89 9.54 19.84
N SER A 127 7.85 9.30 20.71
CA SER A 127 9.27 9.22 20.36
C SER A 127 9.56 8.01 19.46
N MET A 128 8.97 6.86 19.77
CA MET A 128 9.07 5.64 18.97
C MET A 128 8.49 5.83 17.57
N LEU A 129 7.33 6.48 17.47
CA LEU A 129 6.69 6.74 16.18
C LEU A 129 7.54 7.69 15.33
N LEU A 130 8.10 8.75 15.92
CA LEU A 130 8.99 9.68 15.22
C LEU A 130 10.23 8.97 14.66
N ILE A 131 10.91 8.16 15.48
CA ILE A 131 12.10 7.39 15.08
C ILE A 131 11.73 6.40 13.96
N THR A 132 10.59 5.71 14.09
CA THR A 132 10.11 4.76 13.08
C THR A 132 9.90 5.46 11.73
N LEU A 133 9.20 6.61 11.72
CA LEU A 133 8.96 7.38 10.51
C LEU A 133 10.27 7.89 9.89
N ALA A 134 11.23 8.34 10.71
CA ALA A 134 12.54 8.77 10.24
C ALA A 134 13.34 7.63 9.61
N LEU A 135 13.31 6.43 10.20
CA LEU A 135 13.97 5.23 9.65
C LEU A 135 13.30 4.74 8.36
N LEU A 136 12.00 4.97 8.18
CA LEU A 136 11.31 4.60 6.95
C LEU A 136 11.75 5.43 5.73
N VAL A 137 12.26 6.64 5.91
CA VAL A 137 12.69 7.52 4.80
C VAL A 137 13.74 6.85 3.91
N PRO A 138 14.91 6.39 4.42
CA PRO A 138 15.89 5.68 3.59
C PRO A 138 15.36 4.33 3.09
N CYS A 139 14.54 3.62 3.87
CA CYS A 139 13.97 2.34 3.43
C CYS A 139 13.03 2.51 2.22
N ILE A 140 12.17 3.53 2.22
CA ILE A 140 11.28 3.85 1.10
C ILE A 140 12.10 4.38 -0.09
N ALA A 141 13.14 5.19 0.15
CA ALA A 141 13.98 5.73 -0.92
C ALA A 141 14.62 4.63 -1.79
N ILE A 142 15.09 3.54 -1.18
CA ILE A 142 15.69 2.41 -1.91
C ILE A 142 14.66 1.74 -2.85
N THR A 143 13.37 1.78 -2.52
CA THR A 143 12.33 1.14 -3.33
C THR A 143 11.96 1.90 -4.60
N GLY A 144 12.33 3.18 -4.75
CA GLY A 144 11.91 4.00 -5.90
C GLY A 144 12.26 3.40 -7.26
N PRO A 145 13.55 3.10 -7.54
CA PRO A 145 13.96 2.46 -8.80
C PRO A 145 13.27 1.12 -9.03
N VAL A 146 13.09 0.32 -7.99
CA VAL A 146 12.41 -0.99 -8.05
C VAL A 146 10.93 -0.82 -8.42
N GLN A 147 10.26 0.19 -7.88
CA GLN A 147 8.86 0.49 -8.20
C GLN A 147 8.67 0.86 -9.68
N VAL A 148 9.65 1.50 -10.33
CA VAL A 148 9.64 1.72 -11.79
C VAL A 148 9.75 0.42 -12.55
N GLY A 149 10.70 -0.45 -12.19
CA GLY A 149 10.84 -1.76 -12.85
C GLY A 149 9.57 -2.60 -12.77
N MET A 150 8.92 -2.60 -11.60
CA MET A 150 7.61 -3.22 -11.44
C MET A 150 6.54 -2.56 -12.32
N ALA A 151 6.48 -1.22 -12.31
CA ALA A 151 5.50 -0.47 -13.10
C ALA A 151 5.63 -0.75 -14.60
N TYR A 152 6.84 -0.89 -15.14
CA TYR A 152 7.06 -1.27 -16.54
C TYR A 152 6.37 -2.59 -16.89
N ILE A 153 6.69 -3.63 -16.13
CA ILE A 153 6.20 -4.99 -16.40
C ILE A 153 4.69 -5.06 -16.20
N THR A 154 4.19 -4.55 -15.06
CA THR A 154 2.75 -4.62 -14.77
C THR A 154 1.92 -3.80 -15.75
N ARG A 155 2.45 -2.68 -16.26
CA ARG A 155 1.78 -1.86 -17.27
C ARG A 155 1.64 -2.58 -18.60
N ASN A 156 2.69 -3.26 -19.04
CA ASN A 156 2.68 -4.02 -20.29
C ASN A 156 1.78 -5.27 -20.16
N TRP A 157 1.91 -6.02 -19.06
CA TRP A 157 1.01 -7.17 -18.80
C TRP A 157 -0.46 -6.77 -18.66
N ALA A 158 -0.77 -5.58 -18.14
CA ALA A 158 -2.16 -5.12 -18.07
C ALA A 158 -2.76 -4.75 -19.44
N ARG A 159 -1.95 -4.70 -20.51
CA ARG A 159 -2.36 -4.47 -21.92
C ARG A 159 -2.22 -5.71 -22.79
N ASP A 160 -1.96 -6.87 -22.17
CA ASP A 160 -1.59 -8.11 -22.87
C ASP A 160 -0.32 -8.01 -23.74
N GLU A 161 0.59 -7.10 -23.38
CA GLU A 161 1.90 -7.00 -24.02
C GLU A 161 2.90 -7.91 -23.30
N HIS A 162 3.69 -8.67 -24.06
CA HIS A 162 4.74 -9.52 -23.51
C HIS A 162 5.86 -8.66 -22.87
N ALA A 163 6.25 -9.01 -21.64
CA ALA A 163 7.41 -8.45 -20.96
C ALA A 163 8.15 -9.55 -20.20
N PHE A 164 9.46 -9.63 -20.38
CA PHE A 164 10.35 -10.53 -19.64
C PHE A 164 10.56 -10.01 -18.23
N VAL A 165 10.33 -10.87 -17.22
CA VAL A 165 10.33 -10.45 -15.81
C VAL A 165 11.67 -9.86 -15.37
N TRP A 166 12.80 -10.44 -15.79
CA TRP A 166 14.11 -10.03 -15.29
C TRP A 166 14.81 -8.99 -16.17
N ALA A 167 14.88 -9.24 -17.48
CA ALA A 167 15.59 -8.37 -18.42
C ALA A 167 14.95 -6.97 -18.46
N ASP A 168 13.64 -6.91 -18.72
CA ASP A 168 12.92 -5.65 -18.84
C ASP A 168 12.83 -4.91 -17.50
N PHE A 169 12.75 -5.63 -16.38
CA PHE A 169 12.82 -5.03 -15.04
C PHE A 169 14.13 -4.26 -14.85
N LYS A 170 15.26 -4.93 -15.11
CA LYS A 170 16.60 -4.34 -14.90
C LYS A 170 16.83 -3.16 -15.84
N ASP A 171 16.36 -3.25 -17.08
CA ASP A 171 16.51 -2.19 -18.06
C ASP A 171 15.64 -0.98 -17.71
N ALA A 172 14.37 -1.19 -17.32
CA ALA A 172 13.49 -0.13 -16.85
C ALA A 172 14.05 0.59 -15.61
N VAL A 173 14.61 -0.16 -14.64
CA VAL A 173 15.28 0.40 -13.46
C VAL A 173 16.46 1.28 -13.90
N LYS A 174 17.34 0.78 -14.76
CA LYS A 174 18.54 1.52 -15.21
C LYS A 174 18.23 2.77 -16.03
N GLN A 175 17.15 2.75 -16.80
CA GLN A 175 16.76 3.90 -17.61
C GLN A 175 16.17 5.04 -16.74
N ASN A 176 15.42 4.69 -15.69
CA ASN A 176 14.57 5.65 -14.98
C ASN A 176 14.92 5.89 -13.50
N TRP A 177 15.95 5.24 -12.95
CA TRP A 177 16.31 5.36 -11.53
C TRP A 177 16.48 6.81 -11.04
N LYS A 178 17.02 7.70 -11.89
CA LYS A 178 17.23 9.13 -11.58
C LYS A 178 15.92 9.89 -11.39
N GLN A 179 14.87 9.51 -12.13
CA GLN A 179 13.56 10.14 -12.01
C GLN A 179 12.77 9.57 -10.83
N SER A 180 12.93 8.26 -10.56
CA SER A 180 12.18 7.59 -9.50
C SER A 180 12.71 7.81 -8.10
N LEU A 181 14.02 7.99 -7.95
CA LEU A 181 14.64 8.13 -6.63
C LEU A 181 14.11 9.36 -5.88
N PRO A 182 14.02 10.57 -6.50
CA PRO A 182 13.39 11.72 -5.85
C PRO A 182 11.94 11.47 -5.46
N VAL A 183 11.16 10.76 -6.30
CA VAL A 183 9.76 10.44 -6.01
C VAL A 183 9.63 9.57 -4.76
N SER A 184 10.47 8.55 -4.62
CA SER A 184 10.48 7.71 -3.41
C SER A 184 10.96 8.46 -2.17
N VAL A 185 11.93 9.36 -2.30
CA VAL A 185 12.39 10.19 -1.17
C VAL A 185 11.25 11.09 -0.68
N ILE A 186 10.56 11.78 -1.60
CA ILE A 186 9.39 12.60 -1.25
C ILE A 186 8.30 11.73 -0.59
N THR A 187 8.06 10.53 -1.15
CA THR A 187 7.07 9.59 -0.60
C THR A 187 7.42 9.14 0.82
N GLY A 188 8.71 8.94 1.13
CA GLY A 188 9.16 8.60 2.48
C GLY A 188 9.06 9.78 3.45
N LEU A 189 9.29 11.00 2.99
CA LEU A 189 9.23 12.22 3.82
C LEU A 189 7.79 12.62 4.19
N ILE A 190 6.80 12.31 3.35
CA ILE A 190 5.42 12.78 3.58
C ILE A 190 4.83 12.30 4.91
N PRO A 191 4.88 11.00 5.29
CA PRO A 191 4.40 10.55 6.59
C PRO A 191 5.08 11.27 7.77
N LEU A 192 6.39 11.54 7.65
CA LEU A 192 7.15 12.28 8.67
C LEU A 192 6.66 13.72 8.79
N VAL A 193 6.50 14.42 7.67
CA VAL A 193 5.99 15.81 7.64
C VAL A 193 4.56 15.88 8.15
N VAL A 194 3.70 14.93 7.78
CA VAL A 194 2.32 14.87 8.28
C VAL A 194 2.31 14.69 9.79
N TYR A 195 3.10 13.75 10.32
CA TYR A 195 3.16 13.50 11.75
C TYR A 195 3.65 14.71 12.54
N THR A 196 4.79 15.30 12.15
CA THR A 196 5.34 16.47 12.85
C THR A 196 4.45 17.69 12.75
N SER A 197 3.84 17.92 11.58
CA SER A 197 2.90 19.02 11.38
C SER A 197 1.63 18.82 12.20
N TRP A 198 1.12 17.58 12.28
CA TRP A 198 -0.04 17.23 13.09
C TRP A 198 0.22 17.56 14.57
N THR A 199 1.30 17.04 15.14
CA THR A 199 1.63 17.26 16.56
C THR A 199 1.88 18.75 16.87
N TYR A 200 2.50 19.47 15.93
CA TYR A 200 2.81 20.89 16.11
C TYR A 200 1.56 21.77 16.07
N TYR A 201 0.71 21.61 15.05
CA TYR A 201 -0.51 22.41 14.90
C TYR A 201 -1.56 22.06 15.94
N GLU A 202 -1.63 20.80 16.39
CA GLU A 202 -2.49 20.40 17.50
C GLU A 202 -2.14 21.16 18.79
N ALA A 203 -0.85 21.23 19.15
CA ALA A 203 -0.40 21.95 20.35
C ALA A 203 -0.73 23.46 20.29
N LEU A 204 -0.67 24.07 19.10
CA LEU A 204 -1.04 25.46 18.89
C LEU A 204 -2.56 25.68 18.85
N ALA A 205 -3.32 24.68 18.37
CA ALA A 205 -4.78 24.75 18.28
C ALA A 205 -5.46 24.85 19.65
N VAL A 206 -4.80 24.38 20.71
CA VAL A 206 -5.25 24.57 22.11
C VAL A 206 -5.37 26.04 22.48
N GLN A 207 -4.47 26.89 21.97
CA GLN A 207 -4.49 28.33 22.23
C GLN A 207 -5.35 29.08 21.21
N ASN A 208 -5.38 28.62 19.97
CA ASN A 208 -6.15 29.23 18.90
C ASN A 208 -6.63 28.20 17.87
N THR A 209 -7.94 27.99 17.79
CA THR A 209 -8.60 27.03 16.88
C THR A 209 -8.27 27.24 15.39
N LEU A 210 -7.83 28.43 14.98
CA LEU A 210 -7.43 28.70 13.59
C LEU A 210 -6.29 27.79 13.09
N PHE A 211 -5.46 27.24 13.98
CA PHE A 211 -4.38 26.33 13.61
C PHE A 211 -4.85 24.94 13.12
N ILE A 212 -6.15 24.62 13.20
CA ILE A 212 -6.74 23.44 12.54
C ILE A 212 -6.67 23.56 11.00
N VAL A 213 -6.73 24.78 10.46
CA VAL A 213 -6.71 25.01 9.00
C VAL A 213 -5.39 24.53 8.36
N PRO A 214 -4.19 24.96 8.80
CA PRO A 214 -2.94 24.45 8.22
C PRO A 214 -2.76 22.94 8.42
N GLN A 215 -3.23 22.37 9.55
CA GLN A 215 -3.24 20.92 9.77
C GLN A 215 -4.06 20.18 8.69
N ALA A 216 -5.26 20.67 8.37
CA ALA A 216 -6.10 20.10 7.33
C ALA A 216 -5.46 20.19 5.94
N ILE A 217 -4.79 21.31 5.62
CA ILE A 217 -4.10 21.51 4.35
C ILE A 217 -2.96 20.50 4.16
N VAL A 218 -2.13 20.28 5.19
CA VAL A 218 -1.03 19.30 5.12
C VAL A 218 -1.58 17.88 4.91
N CYS A 219 -2.64 17.51 5.63
CA CYS A 219 -3.29 16.21 5.47
C CYS A 219 -3.87 16.03 4.06
N MET A 220 -4.56 17.06 3.53
CA MET A 220 -5.10 17.05 2.17
C MET A 220 -4.00 16.90 1.12
N ALA A 221 -2.88 17.62 1.26
CA ALA A 221 -1.74 17.50 0.37
C ALA A 221 -1.12 16.09 0.38
N ALA A 222 -1.03 15.46 1.56
CA ALA A 222 -0.54 14.09 1.69
C ALA A 222 -1.48 13.07 1.03
N ILE A 223 -2.79 13.22 1.20
CA ILE A 223 -3.79 12.38 0.52
C ILE A 223 -3.68 12.53 -1.00
N LEU A 224 -3.58 13.77 -1.50
CA LEU A 224 -3.41 14.02 -2.93
C LEU A 224 -2.12 13.40 -3.48
N TRP A 225 -1.01 13.46 -2.74
CA TRP A 225 0.22 12.76 -3.13
C TRP A 225 0.01 11.24 -3.20
N CYS A 226 -0.64 10.66 -2.19
CA CYS A 226 -0.99 9.24 -2.18
C CYS A 226 -1.82 8.85 -3.41
N LEU A 227 -2.78 9.67 -3.84
CA LEU A 227 -3.56 9.40 -5.06
C LEU A 227 -2.71 9.57 -6.33
N ALA A 228 -1.87 10.61 -6.41
CA ALA A 228 -0.99 10.85 -7.56
C ALA A 228 0.00 9.71 -7.81
N LEU A 229 0.51 9.05 -6.75
CA LEU A 229 1.43 7.92 -6.85
C LEU A 229 0.92 6.74 -7.69
N VAL A 230 -0.40 6.59 -7.87
CA VAL A 230 -1.00 5.59 -8.77
C VAL A 230 -0.52 5.81 -10.22
N TYR A 231 -0.29 7.06 -10.62
CA TYR A 231 0.07 7.44 -11.98
C TYR A 231 1.54 7.81 -12.16
N ILE A 232 2.25 8.25 -11.12
CA ILE A 232 3.63 8.73 -11.25
C ILE A 232 4.55 7.67 -11.87
N TYR A 233 4.58 6.45 -11.32
CA TYR A 233 5.50 5.41 -11.82
C TYR A 233 5.15 4.93 -13.23
N PRO A 234 3.88 4.66 -13.58
CA PRO A 234 3.51 4.36 -14.97
C PRO A 234 3.79 5.51 -15.94
N LEU A 235 3.72 6.78 -15.50
CA LEU A 235 4.09 7.93 -16.33
C LEU A 235 5.60 8.01 -16.57
N ILE A 236 6.43 7.80 -15.53
CA ILE A 236 7.90 7.78 -15.65
C ILE A 236 8.34 6.78 -16.72
N VAL A 237 7.75 5.61 -16.71
CA VAL A 237 8.11 4.55 -17.65
C VAL A 237 7.48 4.75 -19.03
N GLY A 238 6.28 5.31 -19.07
CA GLY A 238 5.47 5.34 -20.27
C GLY A 238 5.72 6.53 -21.19
N TYR A 239 6.27 7.62 -20.66
CA TYR A 239 6.40 8.87 -21.38
C TYR A 239 7.75 9.53 -21.06
N GLU A 240 8.45 9.93 -22.10
CA GLU A 240 9.70 10.69 -21.98
C GLU A 240 9.39 12.16 -21.63
N ALA A 241 9.27 12.43 -20.33
CA ALA A 241 8.97 13.77 -19.83
C ALA A 241 9.88 14.14 -18.65
N LYS A 242 10.04 15.45 -18.41
CA LYS A 242 10.73 15.95 -17.21
C LYS A 242 9.93 15.58 -15.95
N LEU A 243 10.62 15.27 -14.85
CA LEU A 243 9.97 14.87 -13.59
C LEU A 243 8.92 15.88 -13.11
N SER A 244 9.18 17.18 -13.23
CA SER A 244 8.24 18.23 -12.84
C SER A 244 6.94 18.19 -13.66
N LEU A 245 7.02 17.83 -14.95
CA LEU A 245 5.86 17.66 -15.82
C LEU A 245 5.12 16.36 -15.47
N ILE A 246 5.85 15.28 -15.22
CA ILE A 246 5.27 14.00 -14.77
C ILE A 246 4.46 14.19 -13.49
N LEU A 247 5.01 14.89 -12.49
CA LEU A 247 4.32 15.14 -11.23
C LEU A 247 3.05 15.97 -11.47
N LYS A 248 3.13 17.08 -12.21
CA LYS A 248 1.95 17.91 -12.54
C LYS A 248 0.87 17.09 -13.25
N ASN A 249 1.25 16.30 -14.25
CA ASN A 249 0.33 15.44 -14.99
C ASN A 249 -0.29 14.36 -14.10
N ALA A 250 0.48 13.74 -13.22
CA ALA A 250 -0.02 12.75 -12.27
C ALA A 250 -1.07 13.36 -11.32
N PHE A 251 -0.83 14.57 -10.81
CA PHE A 251 -1.80 15.28 -9.98
C PHE A 251 -3.08 15.63 -10.75
N MET A 252 -2.96 16.16 -11.97
CA MET A 252 -4.12 16.48 -12.79
C MET A 252 -4.97 15.24 -13.09
N ILE A 253 -4.34 14.11 -13.42
CA ILE A 253 -5.05 12.85 -13.67
C ILE A 253 -5.70 12.32 -12.38
N ALA A 254 -5.00 12.42 -11.24
CA ALA A 254 -5.53 11.99 -9.96
C ALA A 254 -6.79 12.76 -9.54
N ILE A 255 -6.82 14.06 -9.80
CA ILE A 255 -7.99 14.92 -9.55
C ILE A 255 -9.09 14.60 -10.58
N ALA A 256 -8.75 14.49 -11.87
CA ALA A 256 -9.71 14.20 -12.93
C ALA A 256 -10.43 12.85 -12.74
N ARG A 257 -9.80 11.88 -12.07
CA ARG A 257 -10.35 10.53 -11.81
C ARG A 257 -10.40 10.17 -10.32
N LEU A 258 -10.70 11.16 -9.48
CA LEU A 258 -10.71 11.03 -8.02
C LEU A 258 -11.47 9.81 -7.47
N PRO A 259 -12.73 9.51 -7.86
CA PRO A 259 -13.43 8.36 -7.27
C PRO A 259 -12.77 7.03 -7.63
N GLN A 260 -12.24 6.90 -8.86
CA GLN A 260 -11.57 5.68 -9.31
C GLN A 260 -10.21 5.50 -8.62
N THR A 261 -9.46 6.58 -8.40
CA THR A 261 -8.15 6.53 -7.73
C THR A 261 -8.28 6.23 -6.26
N VAL A 262 -9.26 6.84 -5.59
CA VAL A 262 -9.58 6.56 -4.19
C VAL A 262 -9.98 5.11 -4.02
N LEU A 263 -10.91 4.59 -4.84
CA LEU A 263 -11.31 3.18 -4.79
C LEU A 263 -10.10 2.25 -4.99
N CYS A 264 -9.26 2.55 -5.98
CA CYS A 264 -8.04 1.80 -6.25
C CYS A 264 -7.08 1.76 -5.04
N ARG A 265 -6.91 2.89 -4.34
CA ARG A 265 -6.12 2.96 -3.11
C ARG A 265 -6.76 2.18 -1.96
N LEU A 266 -8.08 2.29 -1.78
CA LEU A 266 -8.78 1.55 -0.73
C LEU A 266 -8.65 0.03 -0.93
N VAL A 267 -8.79 -0.47 -2.16
CA VAL A 267 -8.64 -1.89 -2.48
C VAL A 267 -7.23 -2.40 -2.16
N THR A 268 -6.19 -1.62 -2.44
CA THR A 268 -4.80 -2.04 -2.19
C THR A 268 -4.39 -1.98 -0.71
N VAL A 269 -5.07 -1.16 0.10
CA VAL A 269 -4.85 -1.05 1.55
C VAL A 269 -5.69 -2.06 2.34
N LEU A 270 -6.74 -2.63 1.73
CA LEU A 270 -7.66 -3.58 2.36
C LEU A 270 -6.98 -4.75 3.11
N PRO A 271 -5.95 -5.44 2.57
CA PRO A 271 -5.29 -6.53 3.29
C PRO A 271 -4.67 -6.07 4.62
N ALA A 272 -4.09 -4.87 4.65
CA ALA A 272 -3.51 -4.29 5.86
C ALA A 272 -4.61 -3.91 6.88
N VAL A 273 -5.73 -3.36 6.42
CA VAL A 273 -6.88 -3.04 7.28
C VAL A 273 -7.44 -4.32 7.91
N ILE A 274 -7.63 -5.39 7.14
CA ILE A 274 -8.11 -6.67 7.65
C ILE A 274 -7.15 -7.21 8.73
N ALA A 275 -5.83 -7.17 8.49
CA ALA A 275 -4.85 -7.63 9.47
C ALA A 275 -4.89 -6.81 10.77
N LEU A 276 -5.07 -5.48 10.66
CA LEU A 276 -5.22 -4.60 11.83
C LEU A 276 -6.52 -4.88 12.60
N LEU A 277 -7.65 -5.05 11.91
CA LEU A 277 -8.92 -5.37 12.56
C LEU A 277 -8.88 -6.72 13.27
N VAL A 278 -8.29 -7.74 12.66
CA VAL A 278 -8.08 -9.05 13.32
C VAL A 278 -7.17 -8.89 14.53
N GLY A 279 -6.08 -8.13 14.43
CA GLY A 279 -5.19 -7.91 15.56
C GLY A 279 -5.80 -7.09 16.71
N TYR A 280 -6.77 -6.22 16.40
CA TYR A 280 -7.46 -5.42 17.41
C TYR A 280 -8.59 -6.20 18.11
N PHE A 281 -9.40 -6.95 17.35
CA PHE A 281 -10.58 -7.64 17.88
C PHE A 281 -10.30 -9.07 18.35
N THR A 282 -9.13 -9.65 18.06
CA THR A 282 -8.82 -11.05 18.41
C THR A 282 -7.41 -11.17 19.01
N PRO A 283 -7.14 -12.21 19.83
CA PRO A 283 -5.80 -12.46 20.38
C PRO A 283 -4.79 -12.97 19.33
N TYR A 284 -5.19 -13.08 18.06
CA TYR A 284 -4.37 -13.64 16.97
C TYR A 284 -3.56 -12.58 16.22
N ALA A 285 -3.27 -11.43 16.83
CA ALA A 285 -2.55 -10.31 16.22
C ALA A 285 -1.21 -10.71 15.58
N MET A 286 -0.43 -11.57 16.25
CA MET A 286 0.84 -12.07 15.72
C MET A 286 0.67 -12.85 14.42
N TYR A 287 -0.33 -13.74 14.35
CA TYR A 287 -0.63 -14.52 13.15
C TYR A 287 -1.15 -13.63 12.02
N ALA A 288 -2.00 -12.64 12.32
CA ALA A 288 -2.49 -11.68 11.34
C ALA A 288 -1.35 -10.89 10.68
N MET A 289 -0.38 -10.43 11.49
CA MET A 289 0.80 -9.73 10.98
C MET A 289 1.74 -10.64 10.18
N LEU A 290 1.89 -11.90 10.59
CA LEU A 290 2.69 -12.88 9.84
C LEU A 290 2.06 -13.18 8.46
N ILE A 291 0.73 -13.33 8.41
CA ILE A 291 0.00 -13.53 7.15
C ILE A 291 0.12 -12.29 6.26
N LEU A 292 0.01 -11.09 6.82
CA LEU A 292 0.20 -9.84 6.08
C LEU A 292 1.62 -9.74 5.48
N PHE A 293 2.63 -10.06 6.29
CA PHE A 293 4.02 -10.09 5.84
C PHE A 293 4.22 -11.11 4.72
N ALA A 294 3.71 -12.33 4.88
CA ALA A 294 3.77 -13.37 3.85
C ALA A 294 3.04 -12.94 2.56
N TYR A 295 1.88 -12.29 2.67
CA TYR A 295 1.14 -11.75 1.53
C TYR A 295 1.99 -10.76 0.72
N TYR A 296 2.60 -9.75 1.37
CA TYR A 296 3.44 -8.77 0.68
C TYR A 296 4.76 -9.36 0.17
N LEU A 297 5.28 -10.42 0.80
CA LEU A 297 6.49 -11.13 0.35
C LEU A 297 6.23 -12.01 -0.87
N ILE A 298 5.05 -12.61 -1.00
CA ILE A 298 4.73 -13.52 -2.10
C ILE A 298 4.14 -12.79 -3.32
N ILE A 299 3.16 -11.91 -3.13
CA ILE A 299 2.41 -11.32 -4.26
C ILE A 299 1.94 -9.87 -4.04
N GLY A 300 1.76 -9.43 -2.80
CA GLY A 300 1.01 -8.22 -2.48
C GLY A 300 1.55 -6.93 -3.10
N ASN A 301 2.87 -6.76 -3.20
CA ASN A 301 3.45 -5.57 -3.83
C ASN A 301 3.21 -5.58 -5.36
N ALA A 302 3.47 -6.72 -6.02
CA ALA A 302 3.23 -6.88 -7.45
C ALA A 302 1.74 -6.77 -7.80
N LEU A 303 0.85 -7.35 -6.98
CA LEU A 303 -0.59 -7.25 -7.18
C LEU A 303 -1.07 -5.80 -7.06
N SER A 304 -0.61 -5.07 -6.03
CA SER A 304 -0.94 -3.65 -5.88
C SER A 304 -0.49 -2.83 -7.09
N ARG A 305 0.71 -3.12 -7.62
CA ARG A 305 1.21 -2.49 -8.85
C ARG A 305 0.41 -2.86 -10.09
N PHE A 306 -0.04 -4.10 -10.19
CA PHE A 306 -0.89 -4.56 -11.28
C PHE A 306 -2.27 -3.88 -11.28
N VAL A 307 -2.87 -3.68 -10.10
CA VAL A 307 -4.09 -2.89 -9.95
C VAL A 307 -3.86 -1.42 -10.34
N PHE A 308 -2.73 -0.81 -9.94
CA PHE A 308 -2.40 0.55 -10.37
C PHE A 308 -2.21 0.63 -11.89
N ALA A 309 -1.55 -0.35 -12.48
CA ALA A 309 -1.29 -0.43 -13.91
C ALA A 309 -2.58 -0.49 -14.74
N SER A 310 -3.56 -1.30 -14.33
CA SER A 310 -4.84 -1.41 -15.05
C SER A 310 -5.64 -0.10 -15.02
N VAL A 311 -5.68 0.56 -13.85
CA VAL A 311 -6.34 1.87 -13.67
C VAL A 311 -5.58 2.97 -14.43
N SER A 312 -4.25 2.98 -14.37
CA SER A 312 -3.43 3.98 -15.07
C SER A 312 -3.54 3.83 -16.58
N ASN A 313 -3.53 2.61 -17.11
CA ASN A 313 -3.70 2.37 -18.54
C ASN A 313 -5.06 2.88 -19.02
N ALA A 314 -6.13 2.64 -18.25
CA ALA A 314 -7.46 3.19 -18.53
C ALA A 314 -7.53 4.73 -18.47
N ALA A 315 -6.73 5.34 -17.60
CA ALA A 315 -6.61 6.80 -17.52
C ALA A 315 -5.85 7.37 -18.72
N PHE A 316 -4.70 6.78 -19.05
CA PHE A 316 -3.84 7.22 -20.15
C PHE A 316 -4.51 7.07 -21.51
N ASP A 317 -5.21 5.98 -21.73
CA ASP A 317 -5.97 5.75 -22.95
C ASP A 317 -6.99 6.85 -23.21
N LYS A 318 -7.69 7.34 -22.17
CA LYS A 318 -8.73 8.37 -22.31
C LYS A 318 -8.18 9.80 -22.30
N LEU A 319 -7.10 10.06 -21.58
CA LEU A 319 -6.62 11.43 -21.32
C LEU A 319 -5.38 11.81 -22.12
N ILE A 320 -4.53 10.84 -22.46
CA ILE A 320 -3.23 11.09 -23.08
C ILE A 320 -3.20 10.52 -24.50
N ASN A 321 -3.44 9.21 -24.66
CA ASN A 321 -3.20 8.52 -25.92
C ASN A 321 -4.09 9.01 -27.06
N VAL A 322 -5.31 9.50 -26.77
CA VAL A 322 -6.18 10.15 -27.76
C VAL A 322 -5.58 11.42 -28.39
N HIS A 323 -4.59 12.03 -27.74
CA HIS A 323 -3.93 13.25 -28.20
C HIS A 323 -2.52 12.97 -28.78
N ILE A 324 -2.12 11.70 -28.93
CA ILE A 324 -0.82 11.30 -29.49
C ILE A 324 -1.07 10.63 -30.83
N GLU A 325 -0.51 11.20 -31.90
CA GLU A 325 -0.62 10.63 -33.25
C GLU A 325 -0.04 9.20 -33.29
N GLY A 326 -0.82 8.25 -33.81
CA GLY A 326 -0.43 6.84 -33.94
C GLY A 326 -0.51 6.00 -32.65
N ALA A 327 -0.98 6.55 -31.53
CA ALA A 327 -1.09 5.78 -30.29
C ALA A 327 -2.32 4.86 -30.29
N LYS A 328 -2.11 3.54 -30.26
CA LYS A 328 -3.18 2.55 -30.10
C LYS A 328 -3.84 2.66 -28.72
N VAL A 329 -5.15 2.89 -28.71
CA VAL A 329 -6.03 2.94 -27.52
C VAL A 329 -6.61 1.54 -27.29
N ASN A 330 -7.04 1.23 -26.06
CA ASN A 330 -7.79 0.01 -25.75
C ASN A 330 -7.04 -1.33 -26.03
N ARG A 331 -5.71 -1.30 -25.97
CA ARG A 331 -4.87 -2.49 -26.18
C ARG A 331 -5.25 -3.66 -25.26
N GLY A 332 -5.25 -4.85 -25.83
CA GLY A 332 -5.61 -6.11 -25.16
C GLY A 332 -7.12 -6.40 -25.14
N MET A 333 -7.96 -5.52 -25.68
CA MET A 333 -9.40 -5.75 -25.84
C MET A 333 -9.76 -6.03 -27.31
N SER A 334 -10.91 -6.65 -27.55
CA SER A 334 -11.46 -6.83 -28.91
C SER A 334 -11.77 -5.47 -29.54
N GLU A 335 -11.40 -5.27 -30.80
CA GLU A 335 -11.85 -4.12 -31.59
C GLU A 335 -13.25 -4.41 -32.17
N GLU A 336 -14.10 -3.38 -32.28
CA GLU A 336 -15.46 -3.53 -32.86
C GLU A 336 -15.39 -3.72 -34.38
N ASP A 337 -14.34 -3.22 -35.04
CA ASP A 337 -14.15 -3.31 -36.50
C ASP A 337 -13.58 -4.68 -36.95
N ASP A 338 -13.06 -5.51 -36.02
CA ASP A 338 -12.48 -6.83 -36.33
C ASP A 338 -13.53 -7.88 -36.76
N TRP A 339 -14.83 -7.54 -36.65
CA TRP A 339 -15.98 -8.42 -36.90
C TRP A 339 -16.55 -8.29 -38.33
N ASP A 340 -16.42 -7.12 -38.95
CA ASP A 340 -17.03 -6.85 -40.26
C ASP A 340 -16.17 -7.40 -41.42
N ASP A 341 -14.85 -7.51 -41.24
CA ASP A 341 -13.92 -8.00 -42.28
C ASP A 341 -13.98 -9.53 -42.52
N GLU A 342 -14.58 -10.30 -41.60
CA GLU A 342 -14.68 -11.78 -41.73
C GLU A 342 -15.95 -12.22 -42.46
N GLU A 343 -17.03 -11.42 -42.51
CA GLU A 343 -18.21 -11.76 -43.32
C GLU A 343 -17.94 -11.58 -44.83
N GLU A 344 -17.12 -10.61 -45.25
CA GLU A 344 -16.79 -10.41 -46.68
C GLU A 344 -15.81 -11.45 -47.24
N THR A 345 -15.01 -12.12 -46.40
CA THR A 345 -14.00 -13.09 -46.85
C THR A 345 -14.53 -14.53 -46.96
N LEU A 346 -15.74 -14.80 -46.46
CA LEU A 346 -16.41 -16.09 -46.57
C LEU A 346 -17.39 -16.17 -47.76
N GLU A 347 -17.62 -15.05 -48.46
CA GLU A 347 -18.51 -14.98 -49.63
C GLU A 347 -17.81 -14.98 -51.01
N ASN A 348 -16.48 -15.17 -51.08
CA ASN A 348 -15.73 -15.23 -52.36
C ASN A 348 -15.05 -16.58 -52.63
#